data_AF-A0A0R2LC39-F1
#
_entry.id   AF-A0A0R2LC39-F1
#
_cell.length_a   1.000
_cell.length_b   1.000
_cell.length_c   1.000
_cell.angle_alpha   90.00
_cell.angle_beta   90.00
_cell.angle_gamma   90.00
#
_symmetry.space_group_name_H-M   'P 1'
#
loop_
_entity.id
_entity.type
_entity.pdbx_description
1 polymer ?
#
loop_
_entity_poly.entity_id
_entity_poly.type
_entity_poly.pdbx_seq_one_letter_code
_entity_poly.pdbx_strand_id
1 'polypeptide(L)'
;MSEEVLTLIEEITRNDGSKYYEISNMVQNGRAELAATRGFIKGVRIVQLNIPRSSSVIKYEKYINDNFTMPTEDMDHFEEWTKTPEMEEVIRSILHENHVA
;
A
#
# COMPACT_ATOMS: atom_id res chain seq x y z
N MET A 1 10.84 -11.44 9.49
CA MET A 1 10.78 -10.03 9.09
C MET A 1 10.59 -10.02 7.59
N SER A 2 9.65 -9.23 7.11
CA SER A 2 9.35 -9.06 5.69
C SER A 2 10.52 -8.31 5.03
N GLU A 3 10.81 -8.60 3.77
CA GLU A 3 11.81 -7.87 2.97
C GLU A 3 11.14 -7.26 1.74
N GLU A 4 9.98 -6.64 1.96
CA GLU A 4 9.18 -6.07 0.90
C GLU A 4 9.92 -4.90 0.25
N VAL A 5 9.89 -4.89 -1.08
CA VAL A 5 10.42 -3.80 -1.88
C VAL A 5 9.25 -3.08 -2.54
N LEU A 6 8.99 -1.85 -2.13
CA LEU A 6 7.83 -1.07 -2.59
C LEU A 6 8.16 -0.37 -3.92
N THR A 7 7.28 -0.52 -4.90
CA THR A 7 7.56 -0.17 -6.31
C THR A 7 6.38 0.48 -7.03
N LEU A 8 5.21 0.59 -6.40
CA LEU A 8 4.02 1.16 -7.01
C LEU A 8 3.17 1.95 -6.01
N ILE A 9 2.26 2.76 -6.55
CA ILE A 9 1.19 3.43 -5.82
C ILE A 9 -0.14 2.86 -6.30
N GLU A 10 -1.01 2.50 -5.36
CA GLU A 10 -2.36 2.04 -5.64
C GLU A 10 -3.40 2.84 -4.86
N GLU A 11 -4.61 2.94 -5.40
CA GLU A 11 -5.78 3.47 -4.71
C GLU A 11 -6.66 2.31 -4.26
N ILE A 12 -6.92 2.22 -2.96
CA ILE A 12 -7.82 1.24 -2.37
C ILE A 12 -9.15 1.93 -2.07
N THR A 13 -10.25 1.27 -2.46
CA THR A 13 -11.62 1.69 -2.14
C THR A 13 -12.18 0.74 -1.09
N ARG A 14 -12.51 1.29 0.09
CA ARG A 14 -13.14 0.54 1.18
C ARG A 14 -14.60 0.20 0.85
N ASN A 15 -15.18 -0.71 1.64
CA ASN A 15 -16.58 -1.08 1.50
C ASN A 15 -17.56 0.07 1.76
N ASP A 16 -17.19 1.05 2.60
CA ASP A 16 -17.96 2.28 2.81
C ASP A 16 -17.83 3.30 1.65
N GLY A 17 -16.99 3.01 0.66
CA GLY A 17 -16.73 3.88 -0.49
C GLY A 17 -15.64 4.93 -0.28
N SER A 18 -15.09 5.07 0.93
CA SER A 18 -13.91 5.89 1.17
C SER A 18 -12.69 5.32 0.44
N LYS A 19 -11.74 6.19 0.14
CA LYS A 19 -10.55 5.84 -0.65
C LYS A 19 -9.29 6.32 0.04
N TYR A 20 -8.19 5.61 -0.20
CA TYR A 20 -6.86 6.04 0.20
C TYR A 20 -5.80 5.52 -0.76
N TYR A 21 -4.65 6.18 -0.78
CA TYR A 21 -3.49 5.70 -1.52
C TYR A 21 -2.59 4.86 -0.62
N GLU A 22 -2.06 3.78 -1.18
CA GLU A 22 -1.08 2.90 -0.56
C GLU A 22 0.19 2.83 -1.42
N ILE A 23 1.34 2.80 -0.77
CA ILE A 23 2.62 2.56 -1.43
C ILE A 23 2.90 1.07 -1.29
N SER A 24 2.89 0.33 -2.39
CA SER A 24 2.88 -1.12 -2.36
C SER A 24 3.82 -1.73 -3.40
N ASN A 25 3.69 -3.04 -3.62
CA ASN A 25 4.39 -3.77 -4.67
C ASN A 25 3.40 -4.71 -5.38
N MET A 26 3.86 -5.42 -6.41
CA MET A 26 2.99 -6.31 -7.19
C MET A 26 2.36 -7.43 -6.35
N VAL A 27 3.06 -7.92 -5.32
CA VAL A 27 2.52 -8.98 -4.45
C VAL A 27 1.40 -8.41 -3.59
N GLN A 28 1.62 -7.28 -2.93
CA GLN A 28 0.59 -6.64 -2.11
C GLN A 28 -0.61 -6.20 -2.94
N ASN A 29 -0.38 -5.66 -4.14
CA ASN A 29 -1.48 -5.32 -5.04
C ASN A 29 -2.31 -6.56 -5.39
N GLY A 30 -1.67 -7.70 -5.71
CA GLY A 30 -2.37 -8.97 -5.93
C GLY A 30 -3.15 -9.45 -4.70
N ARG A 31 -2.67 -9.17 -3.47
CA ARG A 31 -3.43 -9.41 -2.24
C ARG A 31 -4.62 -8.45 -2.12
N ALA A 32 -4.47 -7.18 -2.45
CA ALA A 32 -5.59 -6.24 -2.49
C ALA A 32 -6.64 -6.65 -3.54
N GLU A 33 -6.23 -7.13 -4.72
CA GLU A 33 -7.15 -7.66 -5.74
C GLU A 33 -7.91 -8.90 -5.26
N LEU A 34 -7.22 -9.81 -4.58
CA LEU A 34 -7.85 -10.97 -3.94
C LEU A 34 -8.82 -10.54 -2.84
N ALA A 35 -8.47 -9.54 -2.04
CA ALA A 35 -9.33 -8.97 -1.00
C ALA A 35 -10.60 -8.34 -1.59
N ALA A 36 -10.48 -7.65 -2.73
CA ALA A 36 -11.63 -7.13 -3.47
C ALA A 36 -12.53 -8.27 -3.99
N THR A 37 -11.93 -9.33 -4.55
CA THR A 37 -12.65 -10.52 -5.02
C THR A 37 -13.40 -11.24 -3.89
N ARG A 38 -12.84 -11.22 -2.67
CA ARG A 38 -13.46 -11.77 -1.46
C ARG A 38 -14.44 -10.82 -0.76
N GLY A 39 -14.57 -9.57 -1.22
CA GLY A 39 -15.46 -8.57 -0.65
C GLY A 39 -14.96 -7.92 0.65
N PHE A 40 -13.68 -8.06 0.99
CA PHE A 40 -13.07 -7.39 2.16
C PHE A 40 -12.86 -5.90 1.91
N ILE A 41 -12.62 -5.54 0.65
CA ILE A 41 -12.62 -4.16 0.14
C ILE A 41 -13.48 -4.10 -1.11
N LYS A 42 -13.82 -2.89 -1.55
CA LYS A 42 -14.64 -2.68 -2.75
C LYS A 42 -13.82 -2.77 -4.03
N GLY A 43 -12.55 -2.40 -3.99
CA GLY A 43 -11.66 -2.50 -5.14
C GLY A 43 -10.30 -1.89 -4.88
N VAL A 44 -9.36 -2.23 -5.76
CA VAL A 44 -8.01 -1.64 -5.82
C VAL A 44 -7.72 -1.25 -7.27
N ARG A 45 -6.93 -0.19 -7.46
CA ARG A 45 -6.47 0.26 -8.77
C ARG A 45 -5.02 0.73 -8.67
N ILE A 46 -4.14 0.17 -9.49
CA ILE A 46 -2.78 0.70 -9.65
C ILE A 46 -2.86 2.09 -10.27
N VAL A 47 -2.21 3.05 -9.63
CA VAL A 47 -2.17 4.46 -10.04
C VAL A 47 -0.86 4.76 -10.76
N GLN A 48 0.26 4.32 -10.20
CA GLN A 48 1.59 4.53 -10.75
C GLN A 48 2.45 3.29 -10.53
N LEU A 49 3.13 2.83 -11.58
CA LEU A 49 4.12 1.76 -11.52
C LEU A 49 5.54 2.33 -11.56
N ASN A 50 6.50 1.53 -11.08
CA ASN A 50 7.94 1.82 -11.12
C ASN A 50 8.27 3.18 -10.50
N ILE A 51 7.75 3.46 -9.30
CA ILE A 51 8.06 4.69 -8.59
C ILE A 51 9.56 4.79 -8.29
N PRO A 52 10.16 5.99 -8.31
CA PRO A 52 11.57 6.15 -7.97
C PRO A 52 11.86 5.66 -6.56
N ARG A 53 13.02 5.02 -6.37
CA ARG A 53 13.49 4.56 -5.05
C ARG A 53 14.04 5.75 -4.22
N SER A 54 13.17 6.69 -3.87
CA SER A 54 13.52 7.89 -3.10
C SER A 54 13.76 7.56 -1.62
N SER A 55 14.36 8.52 -0.89
CA SER A 55 14.53 8.39 0.57
C SER A 55 13.19 8.23 1.30
N SER A 56 12.14 8.88 0.81
CA SER A 56 10.77 8.76 1.31
C SER A 56 10.26 7.32 1.15
N VAL A 57 10.42 6.72 -0.03
CA VAL A 57 10.03 5.31 -0.28
C VAL A 57 10.81 4.35 0.62
N ILE A 58 12.13 4.50 0.71
CA ILE A 58 12.97 3.63 1.57
C ILE A 58 12.56 3.73 3.05
N LYS A 59 12.22 4.93 3.51
CA LYS A 59 11.77 5.15 4.89
C LYS A 59 10.44 4.43 5.16
N TYR A 60 9.49 4.53 4.24
CA TYR A 60 8.20 3.85 4.37
C TYR A 60 8.33 2.33 4.24
N GLU A 61 9.15 1.84 3.30
CA GLU A 61 9.48 0.43 3.12
C GLU A 61 10.02 -0.19 4.42
N LYS A 62 10.98 0.50 5.07
CA LYS A 62 11.50 0.07 6.36
C LYS A 62 10.40 -0.03 7.42
N TYR A 63 9.55 0.99 7.51
CA TYR A 63 8.43 0.97 8.45
C TYR A 63 7.51 -0.23 8.21
N ILE A 64 7.16 -0.52 6.96
CA ILE A 64 6.32 -1.68 6.63
C ILE A 64 7.00 -2.99 7.05
N ASN A 65 8.27 -3.17 6.70
CA ASN A 65 9.01 -4.39 7.02
C ASN A 65 9.22 -4.62 8.52
N ASP A 66 9.32 -3.54 9.30
CA ASP A 66 9.49 -3.58 10.76
C ASP A 66 8.16 -3.84 11.52
N ASN A 67 7.00 -3.51 10.93
CA ASN A 67 5.71 -3.48 11.65
C ASN A 67 4.66 -4.45 11.11
N PHE A 68 4.75 -4.85 9.84
CA PHE A 68 3.74 -5.65 9.17
C PHE A 68 4.35 -6.87 8.50
N THR A 69 3.52 -7.90 8.34
CA THR A 69 3.84 -9.08 7.53
C THR A 69 2.89 -9.12 6.34
N MET A 70 3.42 -9.41 5.16
CA MET A 70 2.61 -9.54 3.95
C MET A 70 1.56 -10.66 4.14
N PRO A 71 0.26 -10.39 3.94
CA PRO A 71 -0.75 -11.44 4.03
C PRO A 71 -0.54 -12.51 2.95
N THR A 72 -0.80 -13.75 3.33
CA THR A 72 -0.80 -14.90 2.45
C THR A 72 -2.14 -15.03 1.71
N GLU A 73 -2.23 -15.97 0.76
CA GLU A 73 -3.45 -16.16 -0.05
C GLU A 73 -4.63 -16.70 0.75
N ASP A 74 -4.38 -17.30 1.91
CA ASP A 74 -5.38 -17.80 2.84
C ASP A 74 -5.95 -16.71 3.77
N MET A 75 -5.61 -15.43 3.57
CA MET A 75 -6.15 -14.31 4.36
C MET A 75 -7.69 -14.32 4.45
N ASP A 76 -8.23 -14.15 5.64
CA ASP A 76 -9.68 -14.14 5.92
C ASP A 76 -10.24 -12.73 6.18
N HIS A 77 -9.37 -11.72 6.16
CA HIS A 77 -9.70 -10.31 6.22
C HIS A 77 -8.68 -9.49 5.43
N PHE A 78 -8.97 -8.21 5.22
CA PHE A 78 -8.02 -7.25 4.67
C PHE A 78 -7.45 -6.38 5.80
N GLU A 79 -6.14 -6.47 6.01
CA GLU A 79 -5.43 -5.62 6.98
C GLU A 79 -4.95 -4.34 6.28
N GLU A 80 -5.50 -3.20 6.70
CA GLU A 80 -4.95 -1.91 6.29
C GLU A 80 -3.70 -1.60 7.11
N TRP A 81 -2.57 -1.35 6.45
CA TRP A 81 -1.35 -0.94 7.13
C TRP A 81 -1.57 0.39 7.84
N THR A 82 -1.64 0.32 9.18
CA THR A 82 -1.87 1.49 10.02
C THR A 82 -0.65 2.39 9.96
N LYS A 83 -0.87 3.70 9.82
CA LYS A 83 0.20 4.70 9.61
C LYS A 83 0.32 5.59 10.84
N THR A 84 1.54 5.88 11.26
CA THR A 84 1.79 6.97 12.22
C THR A 84 1.64 8.33 11.52
N PRO A 85 1.41 9.44 12.24
CA PRO A 85 1.37 10.77 11.62
C PRO A 85 2.63 11.11 10.82
N GLU A 86 3.79 10.60 11.27
CA GLU A 86 5.05 10.75 10.54
C GLU A 86 5.02 9.99 9.20
N MET A 87 4.51 8.75 9.18
CA MET A 87 4.43 7.96 7.95
C MET A 87 3.40 8.53 6.98
N GLU A 88 2.34 9.17 7.46
CA GLU A 88 1.42 9.91 6.60
C GLU A 88 2.11 11.06 5.85
N GLU A 89 3.00 11.82 6.51
CA GLU A 89 3.79 12.86 5.84
C GLU A 89 4.75 12.27 4.80
N VAL A 90 5.36 11.11 5.11
CA VAL A 90 6.22 10.40 4.16
C VAL A 90 5.42 9.96 2.94
N ILE A 91 4.24 9.37 3.13
CA ILE A 91 3.35 8.98 2.02
C ILE A 91 2.95 10.22 1.21
N ARG A 92 2.53 11.31 1.85
CA ARG A 92 2.23 12.58 1.17
C ARG A 92 3.40 13.04 0.29
N SER A 93 4.63 12.94 0.81
CA SER A 93 5.84 13.30 0.05
C SER A 93 6.03 12.39 -1.17
N ILE A 94 5.85 11.06 -1.02
CA ILE A 94 5.94 10.11 -2.14
C ILE A 94 4.87 10.40 -3.20
N LEU A 95 3.62 10.68 -2.79
CA LEU A 95 2.54 11.02 -3.71
C LEU A 95 2.85 12.29 -4.50
N HIS A 96 3.39 13.31 -3.82
CA HIS A 96 3.78 14.58 -4.45
C HIS A 96 4.95 14.38 -5.43
N GLU A 97 6.00 13.66 -5.03
CA GLU A 97 7.16 13.31 -5.87
C GLU A 97 6.74 12.57 -7.17
N ASN A 98 5.63 11.82 -7.12
CA ASN A 98 5.09 11.05 -8.24
C ASN A 98 3.90 11.74 -8.96
N HIS A 99 3.58 12.99 -8.62
CA HIS A 99 2.47 13.77 -9.21
C HIS A 99 1.08 13.08 -9.08
N VAL A 100 0.85 12.33 -8.01
CA VAL A 100 -0.42 11.62 -7.77
C VAL A 100 -1.41 12.48 -6.98
N ALA A 101 -0.98 13.11 -5.89
CA ALA A 101 -1.80 13.92 -5.00
C ALA A 101 -0.96 14.99 -4.28
#